data_AF-A0A349KYV0-F1
#
_entry.id   AF-A0A349KYV0-F1
#
_cell.length_a   1.000
_cell.length_b   1.000
_cell.length_c   1.000
_cell.angle_alpha   90.00
_cell.angle_beta   90.00
_cell.angle_gamma   90.00
#
_symmetry.space_group_name_H-M   'P 1'
#
loop_
_entity.id
_entity.type
_entity.pdbx_description
1 polymer ?
#
loop_
_entity_poly.entity_id
_entity_poly.type
_entity_poly.pdbx_seq_one_letter_code
_entity_poly.pdbx_strand_id
1 'polypeptide(L)'
;FDVIPFMVWSSLLPIIPFILLSLAFDAPATRWHWLAAPWSTWASVAYLGWMSTILAYALWTALLKRHAVNRVAPFSLGVPLVGITAGMLVLGDVISGWQWAGIAMVVAALMCVLLGRKPEGVAVSYTHLT
;
A
#
# COMPACT_ATOMS: atom_id res chain seq x y z
N PHE A 1 -2.05 29.31 4.28
CA PHE A 1 -1.15 28.23 3.84
C PHE A 1 -1.42 27.97 2.39
N ASP A 2 -0.45 28.22 1.51
CA ASP A 2 -0.60 27.84 0.11
C ASP A 2 -0.35 26.35 -0.05
N VAL A 3 -1.30 25.68 -0.70
CA VAL A 3 -1.32 24.23 -0.84
C VAL A 3 -0.23 23.76 -1.83
N ILE A 4 0.08 24.61 -2.82
CA ILE A 4 1.03 24.31 -3.90
C ILE A 4 2.48 24.23 -3.39
N PRO A 5 3.02 25.20 -2.62
CA PRO A 5 4.37 25.09 -2.06
C PRO A 5 4.56 23.88 -1.14
N PHE A 6 3.54 23.55 -0.33
CA PHE A 6 3.58 22.38 0.55
C PHE A 6 3.62 21.06 -0.25
N MET A 7 2.81 20.95 -1.30
CA MET A 7 2.78 19.78 -2.18
C MET A 7 4.10 19.62 -2.95
N VAL A 8 4.69 20.72 -3.44
CA VAL A 8 6.00 20.71 -4.12
C VAL A 8 7.10 20.27 -3.15
N TRP A 9 7.14 20.85 -1.95
CA TRP A 9 8.16 20.52 -0.95
C TRP A 9 8.07 19.06 -0.48
N SER A 10 6.87 18.58 -0.18
CA SER A 10 6.63 17.18 0.22
C SER A 10 6.88 16.17 -0.90
N SER A 11 6.79 16.57 -2.17
CA SER A 11 7.13 15.71 -3.32
C SER A 11 8.63 15.70 -3.64
N LEU A 12 9.36 16.76 -3.28
CA LEU A 12 10.82 16.85 -3.44
C LEU A 12 11.56 16.13 -2.31
N LEU A 13 11.01 16.17 -1.10
CA LEU A 13 11.59 15.56 0.10
C LEU A 13 11.98 14.08 -0.09
N PRO A 14 11.20 13.21 -0.77
CA PRO A 14 11.55 11.80 -1.00
C PRO A 14 12.58 11.62 -2.11
N ILE A 15 12.64 12.50 -3.10
CA ILE A 15 13.55 12.37 -4.24
C ILE A 15 15.01 12.41 -3.76
N ILE A 16 15.33 13.33 -2.86
CA ILE A 16 16.68 13.50 -2.30
C ILE A 16 17.18 12.22 -1.59
N PRO A 17 16.48 11.65 -0.58
CA PRO A 17 16.92 10.44 0.08
C PRO A 17 16.94 9.24 -0.86
N PHE A 18 16.03 9.14 -1.85
CA PHE A 18 16.11 8.07 -2.84
C PHE A 18 17.38 8.17 -3.71
N ILE A 19 17.77 9.38 -4.13
CA ILE A 19 19.04 9.59 -4.84
C ILE A 19 20.22 9.22 -3.94
N LEU A 20 20.25 9.70 -2.68
CA LEU A 20 21.33 9.38 -1.74
C LEU A 20 21.45 7.87 -1.47
N LEU A 21 20.33 7.17 -1.31
CA LEU A 21 20.30 5.73 -1.12
C LEU A 21 20.78 4.99 -2.38
N SER A 22 20.33 5.38 -3.58
CA SER A 22 20.86 4.82 -4.83
C SER A 22 22.37 5.08 -4.96
N LEU A 23 22.85 6.26 -4.59
CA LEU A 23 24.29 6.55 -4.59
C LEU A 23 25.09 5.74 -3.55
N ALA A 24 24.47 5.34 -2.44
CA ALA A 24 25.10 4.55 -1.39
C ALA A 24 25.10 3.04 -1.67
N PHE A 25 24.02 2.52 -2.27
CA PHE A 25 23.80 1.07 -2.44
C PHE A 25 23.95 0.57 -3.88
N ASP A 26 23.67 1.37 -4.92
CA ASP A 26 23.85 0.94 -6.31
C ASP A 26 25.31 1.02 -6.73
N ALA A 27 25.76 -0.01 -7.45
CA ALA A 27 27.08 -0.06 -8.05
C ALA A 27 27.30 1.14 -9.01
N PRO A 28 28.51 1.74 -9.05
CA PRO A 28 28.78 2.89 -9.92
C PRO A 28 28.48 2.64 -11.41
N ALA A 29 28.57 1.40 -11.88
CA ALA A 29 28.31 1.01 -13.26
C ALA A 29 26.82 0.99 -13.65
N THR A 30 25.90 0.76 -12.71
CA THR A 30 24.45 0.74 -12.98
C THR A 30 23.81 2.13 -12.87
N ARG A 31 24.52 3.10 -12.29
CA ARG A 31 24.06 4.47 -12.03
C ARG A 31 23.70 5.29 -13.27
N TRP A 32 24.01 4.84 -14.47
CA TRP A 32 23.61 5.55 -15.71
C TRP A 32 22.78 4.69 -16.65
N HIS A 33 22.47 3.44 -16.28
CA HIS A 33 21.75 2.51 -17.15
C HIS A 33 20.31 2.95 -17.44
N TRP A 34 19.70 3.78 -16.58
CA TRP A 34 18.35 4.29 -16.82
C TRP A 34 18.25 5.18 -18.06
N LEU A 35 19.35 5.80 -18.51
CA LEU A 35 19.37 6.61 -19.74
C LEU A 35 19.16 5.75 -21.00
N ALA A 36 19.53 4.48 -20.94
CA ALA A 36 19.34 3.50 -22.00
C ALA A 36 18.11 2.61 -21.76
N ALA A 37 17.27 2.91 -20.76
CA ALA A 37 16.12 2.09 -20.43
C ALA A 37 15.14 2.04 -21.62
N PRO A 38 14.61 0.84 -21.97
CA PRO A 38 13.67 0.69 -23.05
C PRO A 38 12.37 1.43 -22.74
N TRP A 39 11.62 1.79 -23.79
CA TRP A 39 10.33 2.47 -23.65
C TRP A 39 9.33 1.72 -22.75
N SER A 40 9.41 0.38 -22.73
CA SER A 40 8.60 -0.46 -21.84
C SER A 40 8.83 -0.15 -20.36
N THR A 41 10.06 0.17 -19.95
CA THR A 41 10.36 0.55 -18.56
C THR A 41 9.66 1.86 -18.19
N TRP A 42 9.71 2.86 -19.08
CA TRP A 42 9.01 4.12 -18.88
C TRP A 42 7.49 3.95 -18.85
N ALA A 43 6.94 3.09 -19.72
CA ALA A 43 5.53 2.75 -19.71
C ALA A 43 5.11 2.07 -18.39
N SER A 44 5.93 1.17 -17.85
CA SER A 44 5.70 0.55 -16.54
C SER A 44 5.71 1.57 -15.40
N VAL A 45 6.65 2.52 -15.40
CA VAL A 45 6.69 3.60 -14.40
C VAL A 45 5.43 4.47 -14.49
N ALA A 46 5.00 4.84 -15.70
CA ALA A 46 3.79 5.62 -15.90
C ALA A 46 2.53 4.84 -15.45
N TYR A 47 2.47 3.53 -15.72
CA TYR A 47 1.40 2.66 -15.25
C TYR A 47 1.37 2.58 -13.72
N LEU A 48 2.51 2.34 -13.07
CA LEU A 48 2.60 2.26 -11.61
C LEU A 48 2.34 3.62 -10.94
N GLY A 49 2.77 4.73 -11.54
CA GLY A 49 2.59 6.06 -10.99
C GLY A 49 1.16 6.58 -11.14
N TRP A 50 0.60 6.56 -12.35
CA TRP A 50 -0.73 7.11 -12.60
C TRP A 50 -1.83 6.07 -12.48
N MET A 51 -1.75 5.00 -13.28
CA MET A 51 -2.86 4.04 -13.38
C MET A 51 -3.09 3.32 -12.06
N SER A 52 -2.02 2.80 -11.43
CA SER A 52 -2.11 2.13 -10.13
C SER A 52 -2.67 3.06 -9.05
N THR A 53 -2.22 4.31 -9.01
CA THR A 53 -2.71 5.32 -8.04
C THR A 53 -4.19 5.63 -8.25
N ILE A 54 -4.61 5.87 -9.49
CA ILE A 54 -6.02 6.13 -9.81
C ILE A 54 -6.89 4.92 -9.44
N LEU A 55 -6.45 3.71 -9.81
CA LEU A 55 -7.17 2.47 -9.49
C LEU A 55 -7.25 2.26 -7.97
N ALA A 56 -6.16 2.48 -7.23
CA ALA A 56 -6.13 2.37 -5.78
C ALA A 56 -7.11 3.36 -5.12
N TYR A 57 -7.07 4.64 -5.51
CA TYR A 57 -7.99 5.65 -4.99
C TYR A 57 -9.45 5.38 -5.40
N ALA A 58 -9.69 4.92 -6.63
CA ALA A 58 -11.03 4.58 -7.10
C ALA A 58 -11.62 3.41 -6.30
N LEU A 59 -10.84 2.35 -6.10
CA LEU A 59 -11.25 1.18 -5.33
C LEU A 59 -11.50 1.56 -3.86
N TRP A 60 -10.58 2.33 -3.26
CA TRP A 60 -10.71 2.84 -1.91
C TRP A 60 -12.00 3.66 -1.73
N THR A 61 -12.24 4.61 -2.65
CA THR A 61 -13.43 5.47 -2.62
C THR A 61 -14.71 4.67 -2.84
N ALA A 62 -14.70 3.69 -3.75
CA ALA A 62 -15.83 2.79 -3.97
C ALA A 62 -16.15 1.94 -2.73
N LEU A 63 -15.12 1.50 -2.00
CA LEU A 63 -15.26 0.78 -0.72
C LEU A 63 -15.90 1.66 0.34
N LEU A 64 -15.41 2.89 0.51
CA LEU A 64 -15.93 3.87 1.48
C LEU A 64 -17.39 4.26 1.18
N LYS A 65 -17.79 4.32 -0.09
CA LYS A 65 -19.18 4.57 -0.48
C LYS A 65 -20.13 3.43 -0.13
N ARG A 66 -19.64 2.17 -0.09
CA ARG A 66 -20.46 0.98 0.17
C ARG A 66 -20.43 0.49 1.62
N HIS A 67 -19.39 0.80 2.38
CA HIS A 67 -19.22 0.33 3.76
C HIS A 67 -18.73 1.46 4.67
N ALA A 68 -19.32 1.57 5.87
CA ALA A 68 -18.85 2.52 6.89
C ALA A 68 -17.36 2.32 7.19
N VAL A 69 -16.61 3.41 7.35
CA VAL A 69 -15.13 3.47 7.53
C VAL A 69 -14.60 2.40 8.50
N ASN A 70 -15.35 2.10 9.55
CA ASN A 70 -14.96 1.10 10.55
C ASN A 70 -14.92 -0.35 10.04
N ARG A 71 -15.55 -0.70 8.91
CA ARG A 71 -15.54 -2.05 8.31
C ARG A 71 -14.36 -2.26 7.34
N VAL A 72 -13.72 -1.18 6.88
CA VAL A 72 -12.63 -1.23 5.88
C VAL A 72 -11.23 -1.14 6.49
N ALA A 73 -11.09 -0.78 7.77
CA ALA A 73 -9.81 -0.84 8.49
C ALA A 73 -9.12 -2.22 8.43
N PRO A 74 -9.82 -3.37 8.54
CA PRO A 74 -9.19 -4.69 8.40
C PRO A 74 -8.82 -5.04 6.96
N PHE A 75 -9.41 -4.39 5.95
CA PHE A 75 -9.12 -4.68 4.53
C PHE A 75 -7.68 -4.28 4.16
N SER A 76 -7.12 -3.27 4.83
CA SER A 76 -5.72 -2.86 4.63
C SER A 76 -4.72 -3.96 4.99
N LEU A 77 -5.06 -4.86 5.93
CA LEU A 77 -4.25 -6.04 6.26
C LEU A 77 -4.33 -7.12 5.18
N GLY A 78 -5.33 -7.06 4.28
CA GLY A 78 -5.44 -7.96 3.13
C GLY A 78 -4.61 -7.53 1.92
N VAL A 79 -4.17 -6.27 1.85
CA VAL A 79 -3.30 -5.74 0.77
C VAL A 79 -2.04 -6.60 0.56
N PRO A 80 -1.25 -6.96 1.60
CA PRO A 80 -0.09 -7.83 1.41
C PRO A 80 -0.46 -9.20 0.81
N LEU A 81 -1.60 -9.78 1.18
CA LEU A 81 -2.04 -11.06 0.63
C LEU A 81 -2.39 -10.96 -0.86
N VAL A 82 -3.07 -9.87 -1.26
CA VAL A 82 -3.35 -9.58 -2.68
C VAL A 82 -2.04 -9.34 -3.44
N GLY A 83 -1.07 -8.64 -2.86
CA GLY A 83 0.24 -8.42 -3.46
C GLY A 83 1.00 -9.72 -3.73
N ILE A 84 1.02 -10.64 -2.76
CA ILE A 84 1.69 -11.94 -2.89
C ILE A 84 0.99 -12.82 -3.93
N THR A 85 -0.33 -12.92 -3.88
CA THR A 85 -1.11 -13.70 -4.87
C THR A 85 -0.94 -13.14 -6.28
N ALA A 86 -0.92 -11.81 -6.45
CA ALA A 86 -0.62 -11.17 -7.72
C ALA A 86 0.82 -11.46 -8.17
N GLY A 87 1.81 -11.44 -7.28
CA GLY A 87 3.20 -11.81 -7.59
C GLY A 87 3.32 -13.25 -8.11
N MET A 88 2.64 -14.20 -7.46
CA MET A 88 2.62 -15.60 -7.90
C MET A 88 1.93 -15.79 -9.25
N LEU A 89 0.77 -15.13 -9.45
CA LEU A 89 -0.07 -15.36 -10.64
C LEU A 89 0.38 -14.55 -11.86
N VAL A 90 0.81 -13.31 -11.66
CA VAL A 90 1.14 -12.36 -12.73
C VAL A 90 2.64 -12.37 -13.05
N LEU A 91 3.49 -12.40 -12.01
CA LEU A 91 4.96 -12.40 -12.17
C LEU A 91 5.54 -13.82 -12.25
N GLY A 92 4.83 -14.82 -11.72
CA GLY A 92 5.32 -16.21 -11.68
C GLY A 92 6.35 -16.48 -10.59
N ASP A 93 6.45 -15.60 -9.59
CA ASP A 93 7.44 -15.75 -8.52
C ASP A 93 7.21 -17.02 -7.69
N VAL A 94 8.27 -17.82 -7.54
CA VAL A 94 8.24 -19.04 -6.75
C VAL A 94 8.55 -18.72 -5.29
N ILE A 95 7.56 -18.92 -4.43
CA ILE A 95 7.66 -18.58 -3.01
C ILE A 95 8.46 -19.64 -2.25
N SER A 96 9.54 -19.21 -1.61
CA SER A 96 10.37 -20.05 -0.74
C SER A 96 9.65 -20.46 0.56
N GLY A 97 10.07 -21.56 1.18
CA GLY A 97 9.46 -22.06 2.42
C GLY A 97 9.42 -21.03 3.57
N TRP A 98 10.41 -20.13 3.66
CA TRP A 98 10.40 -19.09 4.69
C TRP A 98 9.38 -17.98 4.44
N GLN A 99 9.15 -17.63 3.18
CA GLN A 99 8.13 -16.66 2.80
C GLN A 99 6.72 -17.19 3.11
N TRP A 100 6.50 -18.51 3.01
CA TRP A 100 5.26 -19.15 3.47
C TRP A 100 4.99 -18.95 4.96
N ALA A 101 6.02 -19.00 5.81
CA ALA A 101 5.84 -18.69 7.24
C ALA A 101 5.44 -17.23 7.46
N GLY A 102 6.02 -16.31 6.67
CA GLY A 102 5.60 -14.90 6.67
C GLY A 102 4.15 -14.71 6.24
N ILE A 103 3.71 -15.40 5.18
CA ILE A 103 2.31 -15.40 4.73
C ILE A 103 1.39 -15.91 5.84
N ALA A 104 1.73 -17.05 6.44
CA ALA A 104 0.94 -17.63 7.53
C ALA A 104 0.82 -16.68 8.72
N MET A 105 1.91 -15.99 9.08
CA MET A 105 1.92 -15.00 10.16
C MET A 105 1.05 -13.78 9.84
N VAL A 106 1.08 -13.27 8.60
CA VAL A 106 0.20 -12.17 8.15
C VAL A 106 -1.27 -12.59 8.19
N VAL A 107 -1.59 -13.80 7.71
CA VAL A 107 -2.96 -14.34 7.76
C VAL A 107 -3.42 -14.52 9.21
N ALA A 108 -2.56 -15.04 10.10
CA ALA A 108 -2.88 -15.18 11.51
C ALA A 108 -3.15 -13.83 12.18
N ALA A 109 -2.31 -12.82 11.91
CA ALA A 109 -2.52 -11.46 12.42
C ALA A 109 -3.84 -10.85 11.92
N LEU A 110 -4.16 -11.03 10.63
CA LEU A 110 -5.44 -10.60 10.06
C LEU A 110 -6.62 -11.28 10.74
N MET A 111 -6.55 -12.60 10.96
CA MET A 111 -7.58 -13.36 11.66
C MET A 111 -7.77 -12.86 13.10
N CYS A 112 -6.69 -12.58 13.83
CA CYS A 112 -6.76 -11.99 15.17
C CYS A 112 -7.45 -10.63 15.17
N VAL A 113 -7.14 -9.75 14.20
CA VAL A 113 -7.77 -8.42 14.09
C VAL A 113 -9.26 -8.51 13.72
N LEU A 114 -9.62 -9.45 12.83
CA LEU A 114 -11.00 -9.66 12.43
C LEU A 114 -11.85 -10.27 13.56
N LEU A 115 -11.33 -11.26 14.27
CA LEU A 115 -12.01 -11.95 15.38
C LEU A 115 -12.01 -11.12 16.67
N GLY A 116 -11.04 -10.23 16.86
CA GLY A 116 -10.95 -9.32 18.00
C GLY A 116 -11.99 -8.19 18.02
N ARG A 117 -12.78 -8.01 16.94
CA ARG A 117 -13.94 -7.11 16.93
C ARG A 117 -15.09 -7.72 17.74
N LYS A 118 -14.99 -7.60 19.06
CA LYS A 118 -16.07 -7.84 20.00
C LYS A 118 -17.23 -6.86 19.70
N PRO A 119 -18.50 -7.29 19.67
CA PRO A 119 -19.60 -6.36 19.43
C PRO A 119 -19.67 -5.35 20.58
N GLU A 120 -19.43 -4.09 20.28
CA GLU A 120 -19.71 -2.97 21.17
C GLU A 120 -21.23 -2.73 21.20
N GLY A 121 -21.92 -3.68 21.83
CA GLY A 121 -23.27 -3.51 22.33
C GLY A 121 -23.22 -3.06 23.78
N VAL A 122 -22.77 -1.84 24.03
CA VAL A 122 -23.09 -1.13 25.28
C VAL A 122 -23.94 0.07 24.89
N ALA A 123 -25.22 -0.22 24.67
CA ALA A 123 -26.28 0.77 24.72
C ALA A 123 -26.51 1.12 26.20
N VAL A 124 -25.98 2.24 26.68
CA VAL A 124 -26.32 2.85 27.98
C VAL A 124 -26.02 4.35 27.83
N SER A 125 -26.88 5.33 28.08
CA SER A 125 -28.27 5.38 28.51
C SER A 125 -28.78 6.73 27.99
N TYR A 126 -30.01 6.76 27.47
CA TYR A 126 -30.66 8.04 27.20
C TYR A 126 -30.81 8.80 28.52
N THR A 127 -30.27 10.01 28.52
CA THR A 127 -30.79 11.22 29.13
C THR A 127 -32.11 11.00 29.89
N HIS A 128 -31.99 10.71 31.18
CA HIS A 128 -33.00 11.09 32.15
C HIS A 128 -32.42 12.23 33.00
N LEU A 129 -33.25 13.26 33.18
CA LEU A 129 -33.12 14.38 34.13
C LEU A 129 -32.36 15.62 33.62
N THR A 130 -33.07 16.52 32.94
CA THR A 130 -33.60 17.76 33.56
C THR A 130 -34.86 18.19 32.84
#